data_AF-A0A6V8EQL4-F1
#
_entry.id   AF-A0A6V8EQL4-F1
#
_cell.length_a   1.000
_cell.length_b   1.000
_cell.length_c   1.000
_cell.angle_alpha   90.00
_cell.angle_beta   90.00
_cell.angle_gamma   90.00
#
_symmetry.space_group_name_H-M   'P 1'
#
loop_
_entity.id
_entity.type
_entity.pdbx_description
1 polymer ?
#
loop_
_entity_poly.entity_id
_entity_poly.type
_entity_poly.pdbx_seq_one_letter_code
_entity_poly.pdbx_strand_id
1 'polypeptide(L)'
;MPSLGIARLKPEVDVEESVRIIYDWRLARVIDDNEVIIDELYWNRVSTKSLVNRLSDLQSGRMTSEARSLKERFPDAIPDSLGVLSCSDWPELSEEEVLKFTEASTRLAKRGVADSSG
;
A
#
# COMPACT_ATOMS: atom_id res chain seq x y z
N MET A 1 -54.51 20.63 -17.27
CA MET A 1 -53.31 21.25 -16.68
C MET A 1 -53.21 20.82 -15.22
N PRO A 2 -52.03 20.45 -14.67
CA PRO A 2 -50.98 19.59 -15.19
C PRO A 2 -51.04 18.18 -14.56
N SER A 3 -50.44 17.21 -15.25
CA SER A 3 -50.30 15.81 -14.82
C SER A 3 -49.25 15.71 -13.69
N LEU A 4 -49.60 15.00 -12.62
CA LEU A 4 -48.68 14.70 -11.52
C LEU A 4 -47.66 13.66 -12.03
N GLY A 5 -46.51 14.14 -12.50
CA GLY A 5 -45.40 13.30 -12.90
C GLY A 5 -44.87 12.53 -11.70
N ILE A 6 -45.05 11.22 -11.70
CA ILE A 6 -44.33 10.31 -10.80
C ILE A 6 -42.85 10.49 -11.14
N ALA A 7 -42.13 11.22 -10.29
CA ALA A 7 -40.69 11.28 -10.35
C ALA A 7 -40.18 9.86 -10.12
N ARG A 8 -39.69 9.24 -11.20
CA ARG A 8 -38.93 8.00 -11.15
C ARG A 8 -37.69 8.30 -10.32
N LEU A 9 -37.71 7.89 -9.05
CA LEU A 9 -36.54 7.84 -8.20
C LEU A 9 -35.46 7.10 -8.98
N LYS A 10 -34.34 7.78 -9.24
CA LYS A 10 -33.16 7.14 -9.83
C LYS A 10 -32.77 5.97 -8.93
N PRO A 11 -32.38 4.82 -9.51
CA PRO A 11 -32.05 3.65 -8.72
C PRO A 11 -30.87 3.98 -7.80
N GLU A 12 -30.98 3.42 -6.60
CA GLU A 12 -29.94 3.10 -5.63
C GLU A 12 -28.51 3.40 -6.12
N VAL A 13 -27.81 4.27 -5.39
CA VAL A 13 -26.35 4.30 -5.45
C VAL A 13 -25.90 2.93 -4.97
N ASP A 14 -25.63 2.02 -5.90
CA ASP A 14 -24.78 0.87 -5.65
C ASP A 14 -23.44 1.48 -5.28
N VAL A 15 -23.18 1.59 -3.97
CA VAL A 15 -21.86 1.98 -3.49
C VAL A 15 -21.00 0.79 -3.86
N GLU A 16 -20.40 0.82 -5.05
CA GLU A 16 -19.32 -0.09 -5.40
C GLU A 16 -18.27 0.09 -4.30
N GLU A 17 -18.28 -0.82 -3.33
CA GLU A 17 -17.40 -0.83 -2.17
C GLU A 17 -15.96 -0.82 -2.73
N SER A 18 -15.32 0.33 -2.62
CA SER A 18 -14.07 0.58 -3.32
C SER A 18 -12.93 -0.03 -2.53
N VAL A 19 -12.27 -1.01 -3.13
CA VAL A 19 -11.19 -1.73 -2.48
C VAL A 19 -9.84 -1.06 -2.79
N ARG A 20 -9.00 -0.88 -1.78
CA ARG A 20 -7.65 -0.31 -1.91
C ARG A 20 -6.57 -1.29 -1.49
N ILE A 21 -5.41 -1.19 -2.13
CA ILE A 21 -4.21 -1.92 -1.73
C ILE A 21 -3.23 -0.93 -1.10
N ILE A 22 -3.09 -0.99 0.23
CA ILE A 22 -2.13 -0.17 0.98
C ILE A 22 -0.92 -1.02 1.35
N TYR A 23 0.28 -0.45 1.31
CA TYR A 23 1.50 -1.20 1.56
C TYR A 23 2.67 -0.34 1.99
N ASP A 24 3.56 -0.93 2.78
CA ASP A 24 4.87 -0.38 3.09
C ASP A 24 5.97 -1.41 2.73
N TRP A 25 7.17 -1.23 3.29
CA TRP A 25 8.27 -2.16 3.08
C TRP A 25 8.06 -3.53 3.74
N ARG A 26 7.23 -3.64 4.78
CA ARG A 26 6.99 -4.87 5.55
C ARG A 26 5.83 -5.70 5.05
N LEU A 27 4.72 -5.08 4.68
CA LEU A 27 3.52 -5.80 4.35
C LEU A 27 2.63 -5.02 3.37
N ALA A 28 1.65 -5.72 2.82
CA ALA A 28 0.59 -5.15 2.01
C ALA A 28 -0.77 -5.65 2.52
N ARG A 29 -1.79 -4.81 2.46
CA ARG A 29 -3.19 -5.12 2.79
C ARG A 29 -4.13 -4.71 1.68
N VAL A 30 -5.19 -5.48 1.56
CA VAL A 30 -6.40 -5.10 0.84
C VAL A 30 -7.42 -4.65 1.87
N ILE A 31 -7.93 -3.43 1.73
CA ILE A 31 -8.95 -2.86 2.62
C ILE A 31 -10.15 -2.36 1.82
N ASP A 32 -11.34 -2.43 2.42
CA ASP A 32 -12.55 -1.78 1.90
C ASP A 32 -12.65 -0.30 2.35
N ASP A 33 -13.75 0.35 2.00
CA ASP A 33 -14.05 1.73 2.40
C ASP A 33 -14.31 1.91 3.90
N ASN A 34 -14.61 0.83 4.62
CA ASN A 34 -14.82 0.81 6.07
C ASN A 34 -13.53 0.45 6.84
N GLU A 35 -12.38 0.45 6.16
CA GLU A 35 -11.08 0.04 6.70
C GLU A 35 -11.00 -1.44 7.14
N VAL A 36 -11.95 -2.27 6.70
CA VAL A 36 -11.94 -3.70 6.97
C VAL A 36 -10.86 -4.37 6.13
N ILE A 37 -9.99 -5.12 6.81
CA ILE A 37 -8.93 -5.90 6.16
C ILE A 37 -9.57 -7.12 5.47
N ILE A 38 -9.59 -7.10 4.15
CA ILE A 38 -10.06 -8.22 3.32
C ILE A 38 -8.98 -9.30 3.23
N ASP A 39 -7.72 -8.88 3.13
CA ASP A 39 -6.57 -9.78 2.96
C ASP A 39 -5.25 -9.08 3.28
N GLU A 40 -4.23 -9.84 3.70
CA GLU A 40 -2.91 -9.29 4.04
C GLU A 40 -1.76 -10.25 3.72
N LEU A 41 -0.61 -9.68 3.38
CA LEU A 41 0.61 -10.43 3.08
C LEU A 41 1.83 -9.74 3.70
N TYR A 42 2.59 -10.51 4.49
CA TYR A 42 3.84 -10.07 5.11
C TYR A 42 5.05 -10.48 4.28
N TRP A 43 6.01 -9.57 4.20
CA TRP A 43 7.32 -9.84 3.64
C TRP A 43 8.20 -10.54 4.68
N ASN A 44 8.66 -11.75 4.37
CA ASN A 44 9.41 -12.60 5.31
C ASN A 44 10.92 -12.67 5.04
N ARG A 45 11.48 -11.83 4.15
CA ARG A 45 12.90 -11.94 3.72
C ARG A 45 13.80 -10.86 4.33
N VAL A 46 14.30 -11.10 5.54
CA VAL A 46 14.82 -10.06 6.43
C VAL A 46 16.35 -9.81 6.34
N SER A 47 16.96 -9.83 5.15
CA SER A 47 18.36 -9.41 5.02
C SER A 47 18.46 -7.89 4.77
N THR A 48 19.45 -7.22 5.38
CA THR A 48 19.68 -5.77 5.16
C THR A 48 19.84 -5.43 3.67
N LYS A 49 20.52 -6.29 2.89
CA LYS A 49 20.67 -6.09 1.43
C LYS A 49 19.33 -6.15 0.71
N SER A 50 18.48 -7.12 1.06
CA SER A 50 17.15 -7.26 0.48
C SER A 50 16.29 -6.05 0.80
N LEU A 51 16.38 -5.53 2.02
CA LEU A 51 15.65 -4.33 2.43
C LEU A 51 16.14 -3.07 1.69
N VAL A 52 17.45 -2.88 1.51
CA VAL A 52 18.00 -1.76 0.72
C VAL A 52 17.43 -1.75 -0.70
N ASN A 53 17.42 -2.90 -1.38
CA ASN A 53 16.88 -3.00 -2.73
C ASN A 53 15.37 -2.69 -2.75
N ARG A 54 14.63 -3.25 -1.79
CA ARG A 54 13.19 -3.04 -1.66
C ARG A 54 12.82 -1.58 -1.37
N LEU A 55 13.56 -0.90 -0.50
CA LEU A 55 13.39 0.53 -0.26
C LEU A 55 13.70 1.35 -1.53
N SER A 56 14.71 0.95 -2.30
CA SER A 56 15.01 1.59 -3.59
C SER A 56 13.90 1.38 -4.62
N ASP A 57 13.25 0.21 -4.62
CA ASP A 57 12.09 -0.08 -5.47
C ASP A 57 10.89 0.81 -5.08
N LEU A 58 10.62 0.93 -3.78
CA LEU A 58 9.55 1.79 -3.26
C LEU A 58 9.78 3.27 -3.62
N GLN A 59 11.02 3.77 -3.47
CA GLN A 59 11.37 5.13 -3.84
C GLN A 59 11.20 5.43 -5.34
N SER A 60 11.29 4.42 -6.21
CA SER A 60 11.02 4.58 -7.65
C SER A 60 9.55 4.37 -8.03
N GLY A 61 8.65 4.22 -7.04
CA GLY A 61 7.22 4.02 -7.25
C GLY A 61 6.83 2.59 -7.60
N ARG A 62 7.74 1.60 -7.47
CA ARG A 62 7.39 0.20 -7.71
C ARG A 62 6.57 -0.38 -6.57
N MET A 63 5.57 -1.17 -6.90
CA MET A 63 4.85 -2.02 -5.95
C MET A 63 5.76 -3.12 -5.39
N THR A 64 5.55 -3.47 -4.13
CA THR A 64 6.18 -4.64 -3.50
C THR A 64 5.68 -5.94 -4.12
N SER A 65 6.39 -7.05 -3.88
CA SER A 65 5.93 -8.38 -4.29
C SER A 65 4.56 -8.70 -3.71
N GLU A 66 4.35 -8.38 -2.43
CA GLU A 66 3.10 -8.65 -1.71
C GLU A 66 1.96 -7.82 -2.30
N ALA A 67 2.16 -6.51 -2.50
CA ALA A 67 1.15 -5.65 -3.12
C ALA A 67 0.82 -6.09 -4.56
N ARG A 68 1.80 -6.58 -5.33
CA ARG A 68 1.56 -7.13 -6.67
C ARG A 68 0.74 -8.41 -6.62
N SER A 69 1.07 -9.34 -5.72
CA SER A 69 0.28 -10.55 -5.50
C SER A 69 -1.16 -10.24 -5.09
N LEU A 70 -1.36 -9.21 -4.26
CA LEU A 70 -2.70 -8.74 -3.91
C LEU A 70 -3.42 -8.14 -5.12
N LYS A 71 -2.75 -7.35 -5.96
CA LYS A 71 -3.34 -6.79 -7.19
C LYS A 71 -3.73 -7.86 -8.20
N GLU A 72 -2.99 -8.96 -8.26
CA GLU A 72 -3.35 -10.12 -9.09
C GLU A 72 -4.61 -10.84 -8.56
N ARG A 73 -4.78 -10.91 -7.24
CA ARG A 73 -5.96 -11.51 -6.59
C ARG A 73 -7.19 -10.60 -6.63
N PHE A 74 -6.98 -9.30 -6.54
CA PHE A 74 -8.02 -8.26 -6.50
C PHE A 74 -7.74 -7.25 -7.64
N PRO A 75 -8.07 -7.62 -8.89
CA PRO A 75 -7.71 -6.84 -10.07
C PRO A 75 -8.33 -5.44 -10.10
N ASP A 76 -9.46 -5.24 -9.42
CA ASP A 76 -10.15 -3.95 -9.35
C ASP A 76 -9.64 -3.05 -8.21
N ALA A 77 -8.88 -3.60 -7.26
CA ALA A 77 -8.41 -2.84 -6.10
C ALA A 77 -7.37 -1.78 -6.49
N ILE A 78 -7.53 -0.55 -6.00
CA ILE A 78 -6.68 0.59 -6.37
C ILE A 78 -5.43 0.62 -5.49
N PRO A 79 -4.20 0.55 -6.05
CA PRO A 79 -2.98 0.70 -5.26
C PRO A 79 -2.87 2.11 -4.67
N ASP A 80 -2.69 2.19 -3.36
CA ASP A 80 -2.51 3.42 -2.60
C ASP A 80 -1.24 3.31 -1.76
N SER A 81 -0.12 3.76 -2.34
CA SER A 81 1.20 3.70 -1.69
C SER A 81 1.34 4.61 -0.47
N LEU A 82 0.39 5.53 -0.25
CA LEU A 82 0.40 6.45 0.88
C LEU A 82 -0.69 6.13 1.91
N GLY A 83 -1.62 5.22 1.60
CA GLY A 83 -2.74 4.88 2.48
C GLY A 83 -2.34 4.30 3.84
N VAL A 84 -1.11 3.78 3.96
CA VAL A 84 -0.52 3.41 5.26
C VAL A 84 -0.49 4.58 6.24
N LEU A 85 -0.27 5.81 5.76
CA LEU A 85 -0.19 7.01 6.61
C LEU A 85 -1.54 7.40 7.22
N SER A 86 -2.65 6.93 6.64
CA SER A 86 -4.01 7.17 7.11
C SER A 86 -4.64 5.97 7.82
N CYS A 87 -3.99 4.81 7.81
CA CYS A 87 -4.53 3.58 8.40
C CYS A 87 -4.14 3.48 9.88
N SER A 88 -5.12 3.66 10.77
CA SER A 88 -4.88 3.66 12.23
C SER A 88 -4.46 2.29 12.77
N ASP A 89 -4.95 1.20 12.14
CA ASP A 89 -4.65 -0.18 12.53
C ASP A 89 -3.39 -0.74 11.82
N TRP A 90 -2.54 0.12 11.27
CA TRP A 90 -1.26 -0.32 10.72
C TRP A 90 -0.33 -0.77 11.84
N PRO A 91 0.29 -1.97 11.77
CA PRO A 91 1.05 -2.48 12.90
C PRO A 91 2.27 -1.60 13.18
N GLU A 92 2.58 -1.38 14.46
CA GLU A 92 3.79 -0.67 14.84
C GLU A 92 5.07 -1.44 14.46
N LEU A 93 6.19 -0.70 14.40
CA LEU A 93 7.50 -1.28 14.20
C LEU A 93 8.10 -1.69 15.54
N SER A 94 8.60 -2.92 15.64
CA SER A 94 9.47 -3.32 16.75
C SER A 94 10.81 -2.60 16.70
N GLU A 95 11.52 -2.53 17.83
CA GLU A 95 12.86 -1.94 17.90
C GLU A 95 13.84 -2.55 16.88
N GLU A 96 13.77 -3.87 16.67
CA GLU A 96 14.59 -4.55 15.68
C GLU A 96 14.28 -4.10 14.24
N GLU A 97 13.00 -3.89 13.94
CA GLU A 97 12.57 -3.43 12.62
C GLU A 97 12.96 -1.97 12.38
N VAL A 98 12.86 -1.12 13.40
CA VAL A 98 13.35 0.27 13.36
C VAL A 98 14.86 0.29 13.09
N LEU A 99 15.64 -0.55 13.77
CA LEU A 99 17.09 -0.63 13.58
C LEU A 99 17.44 -1.08 12.15
N LYS A 100 16.79 -2.14 11.65
CA LYS A 100 17.01 -2.66 10.29
C LYS A 100 16.61 -1.64 9.22
N PHE A 101 15.46 -0.98 9.39
CA PHE A 101 15.00 0.08 8.50
C PHE A 101 15.98 1.25 8.45
N THR A 102 16.47 1.69 9.62
CA THR A 102 17.46 2.78 9.73
C THR A 102 18.79 2.41 9.06
N GLU A 103 19.28 1.20 9.31
CA GLU A 103 20.51 0.70 8.69
C GLU A 103 20.39 0.63 7.15
N ALA A 104 19.29 0.05 6.65
CA ALA A 104 19.04 -0.06 5.22
C ALA A 104 18.89 1.31 4.56
N SER A 105 18.14 2.23 5.17
CA SER A 105 17.97 3.60 4.68
C SER A 105 19.30 4.35 4.62
N THR A 106 20.15 4.20 5.64
CA THR A 106 21.49 4.80 5.66
C THR A 106 22.37 4.27 4.53
N ARG A 107 22.33 2.95 4.28
CA ARG A 107 23.08 2.33 3.17
C ARG A 107 22.56 2.79 1.81
N LEU A 108 21.24 2.90 1.65
CA LEU A 108 20.62 3.39 0.42
C LEU A 108 21.02 4.83 0.11
N ALA A 109 20.99 5.71 1.10
CA ALA A 109 21.43 7.10 0.96
C ALA A 109 22.91 7.19 0.54
N LYS A 110 23.79 6.40 1.15
CA LYS A 110 25.20 6.33 0.77
C LYS A 110 25.41 5.86 -0.68
N ARG A 111 24.59 4.91 -1.16
CA ARG A 111 24.62 4.45 -2.56
C ARG A 111 24.22 5.56 -3.53
N GLY A 112 23.12 6.26 -3.26
CA GLY A 112 22.67 7.37 -4.12
C GLY A 112 23.67 8.52 -4.23
N VAL A 113 24.41 8.82 -3.15
CA VAL A 113 25.49 9.83 -3.17
C VAL A 113 26.65 9.40 -4.06
N ALA A 114 27.06 8.13 -4.00
CA ALA A 114 28.14 7.60 -4.83
C ALA A 114 27.77 7.64 -6.32
N ASP A 115 26.54 7.26 -6.67
CA ASP A 115 26.05 7.25 -8.05
C ASP A 115 25.88 8.66 -8.64
N SER A 116 25.70 9.69 -7.80
CA SER A 116 25.52 11.09 -8.24
C SER A 116 26.83 11.88 -8.37
N SER A 117 27.95 11.34 -7.89
CA SER A 117 29.25 12.01 -7.87
C SER A 117 30.23 11.52 -8.95
N GLY A 118 29.77 10.65 -9.85
CA GLY A 118 30.56 10.01 -10.91
C GLY A 118 30.33 10.60 -12.30
#